data_AF-A0A533XPE4-F1
#
_entry.id   AF-A0A533XPE4-F1
#
_cell.length_a   1.000
_cell.length_b   1.000
_cell.length_c   1.000
_cell.angle_alpha   90.00
_cell.angle_beta   90.00
_cell.angle_gamma   90.00
#
_symmetry.space_group_name_H-M   'P 1'
#
loop_
_entity.id
_entity.type
_entity.pdbx_description
1 polymer ?
#
loop_
_entity_poly.entity_id
_entity_poly.type
_entity_poly.pdbx_seq_one_letter_code
_entity_poly.pdbx_strand_id
1 'polypeptide(L)'
;MSKSWGRGPAILPSPQFHTRPGEYRLTPATKATILGHTLRGAPPTPEDKTIGQDMAYEAIRRLVKEPERVVGCMLAYRGPGAIEAIPLHAVAPKQFDWEIFARMHGSELS
;
A
#
# COMPACT_ATOMS: atom_id res chain seq x y z
N MET A 1 -45.03 27.30 50.26
CA MET A 1 -43.86 27.43 49.35
C MET A 1 -42.67 26.69 49.94
N SER A 2 -42.25 25.58 49.34
CA SER A 2 -40.88 25.05 49.42
C SER A 2 -40.71 24.03 48.28
N LYS A 3 -39.85 24.33 47.30
CA LYS A 3 -39.64 23.51 46.10
C LYS A 3 -38.52 22.50 46.37
N SER A 4 -38.82 21.22 46.15
CA SER A 4 -37.86 20.11 46.17
C SER A 4 -36.84 20.27 45.03
N TRP A 5 -35.55 20.26 45.36
CA TRP A 5 -34.49 20.10 44.36
C TRP A 5 -34.33 18.61 44.04
N GLY A 6 -34.47 18.27 42.76
CA GLY A 6 -34.34 16.90 42.25
C GLY A 6 -32.91 16.39 42.37
N ARG A 7 -32.77 15.11 42.70
CA ARG A 7 -31.50 14.38 42.60
C ARG A 7 -31.03 14.42 41.14
N GLY A 8 -29.85 15.01 40.90
CA GLY A 8 -29.16 14.89 39.61
C GLY A 8 -28.86 13.43 39.28
N PRO A 9 -28.75 13.06 37.99
CA PRO A 9 -28.54 11.68 37.60
C PRO A 9 -27.21 11.16 38.15
N ALA A 10 -27.23 9.94 38.69
CA ALA A 10 -26.03 9.25 39.13
C ALA A 10 -25.09 9.04 37.94
N ILE A 11 -23.86 9.54 38.05
CA ILE A 11 -22.80 9.28 37.09
C ILE A 11 -22.44 7.80 37.20
N LEU A 12 -22.66 7.01 36.14
CA LEU A 12 -22.20 5.63 36.12
C LEU A 12 -20.67 5.61 36.28
N PRO A 13 -20.11 4.76 37.15
CA PRO A 13 -18.67 4.53 37.15
C PRO A 13 -18.25 4.00 35.78
N SER A 14 -17.09 4.48 35.29
CA SER A 14 -16.52 4.03 34.02
C SER A 14 -16.35 2.50 34.01
N PRO A 15 -16.56 1.81 32.88
CA PRO A 15 -16.45 0.36 32.81
C PRO A 15 -15.05 -0.08 33.25
N GLN A 16 -15.01 -0.90 34.31
CA GLN A 16 -13.78 -1.52 34.79
C GLN A 16 -13.41 -2.66 33.83
N PHE A 17 -12.60 -2.35 32.83
CA PHE A 17 -12.07 -3.36 31.90
C PHE A 17 -11.16 -4.32 32.66
N HIS A 18 -11.63 -5.56 32.84
CA HIS A 18 -10.82 -6.63 33.42
C HIS A 18 -9.85 -7.13 32.36
N THR A 19 -8.56 -6.86 32.53
CA THR A 19 -7.49 -7.36 31.67
C THR A 19 -7.29 -8.85 31.93
N ARG A 20 -7.52 -9.70 30.93
CA ARG A 20 -7.14 -11.11 31.02
C ARG A 20 -5.61 -11.24 30.90
N PRO A 21 -4.95 -12.11 31.68
CA PRO A 21 -3.52 -12.36 31.51
C PRO A 21 -3.24 -12.86 30.09
N GLY A 22 -2.40 -12.14 29.34
CA GLY A 22 -2.07 -12.42 27.93
C GLY A 22 -2.80 -11.56 26.89
N GLU A 23 -3.71 -10.68 27.29
CA GLU A 23 -4.43 -9.78 26.38
C GLU A 23 -3.76 -8.39 26.35
N TYR A 24 -2.90 -8.16 25.36
CA TYR A 24 -2.30 -6.84 25.12
C TYR A 24 -3.36 -5.91 24.48
N ARG A 25 -4.20 -5.27 25.30
CA ARG A 25 -4.99 -4.14 24.83
C ARG A 25 -4.05 -2.97 24.56
N LEU A 26 -4.08 -2.49 23.31
CA LEU A 26 -3.48 -1.21 22.93
C LEU A 26 -3.92 -0.15 23.94
N THR A 27 -2.99 0.69 24.40
CA THR A 27 -3.30 1.69 25.41
C THR A 27 -4.38 2.65 24.87
N PRO A 28 -5.16 3.32 25.72
CA PRO A 28 -6.17 4.29 25.27
C PRO A 28 -5.62 5.43 24.39
N ALA A 29 -4.30 5.60 24.32
CA ALA A 29 -3.61 6.57 23.49
C ALA A 29 -3.23 6.06 22.08
N THR A 30 -3.46 4.79 21.74
CA THR A 30 -3.14 4.26 20.41
C THR A 30 -4.14 4.72 19.36
N LYS A 31 -3.65 5.23 18.22
CA LYS A 31 -4.47 5.63 17.06
C LYS A 31 -4.10 4.81 15.84
N ALA A 32 -5.10 4.43 15.05
CA ALA A 32 -4.92 3.84 13.72
C ALA A 32 -5.36 4.85 12.66
N THR A 33 -4.53 5.06 11.64
CA THR A 33 -4.83 5.98 10.53
C THR A 33 -4.92 5.20 9.22
N ILE A 34 -6.09 5.24 8.59
CA ILE A 34 -6.31 4.64 7.26
C ILE A 34 -6.29 5.78 6.25
N LEU A 35 -5.24 5.83 5.43
CA LEU A 35 -5.01 6.93 4.48
C LEU A 35 -5.99 6.90 3.28
N GLY A 36 -6.49 5.71 2.93
CA GLY A 36 -7.47 5.53 1.86
C GLY A 36 -7.03 6.16 0.53
N HIS A 37 -7.90 6.98 -0.06
CA HIS A 37 -7.70 7.59 -1.36
C HIS A 37 -6.56 8.62 -1.40
N THR A 38 -6.09 9.13 -0.27
CA THR A 38 -4.97 10.10 -0.22
C THR A 38 -3.66 9.52 -0.77
N LEU A 39 -3.54 8.19 -0.82
CA LEU A 39 -2.42 7.51 -1.48
C LEU A 39 -2.50 7.52 -3.02
N ARG A 40 -3.57 8.11 -3.60
CA ARG A 40 -3.80 8.21 -5.04
C ARG A 40 -4.17 9.65 -5.42
N GLY A 41 -3.81 10.09 -6.62
CA GLY A 41 -4.26 11.37 -7.19
C GLY A 41 -3.38 12.58 -6.89
N ALA A 42 -2.30 12.44 -6.12
CA ALA A 42 -1.24 13.44 -6.12
C ALA A 42 -0.59 13.51 -7.51
N PRO A 43 -0.08 14.69 -7.94
CA PRO A 43 0.74 14.75 -9.15
C PRO A 43 1.91 13.75 -9.08
N PRO A 44 2.25 13.07 -10.19
CA PRO A 44 3.35 12.11 -10.21
C PRO A 44 4.67 12.78 -9.80
N THR A 45 5.50 12.07 -9.04
CA THR A 45 6.81 12.57 -8.65
C THR A 45 7.73 12.72 -9.89
N PRO A 46 8.88 13.41 -9.78
CA PRO A 46 9.86 13.41 -10.87
C PRO A 46 10.27 12.01 -11.32
N GLU A 47 10.39 11.07 -10.38
CA GLU A 47 10.74 9.68 -10.66
C GLU A 47 9.61 8.97 -11.43
N ASP A 48 8.36 9.14 -11.02
CA ASP A 48 7.19 8.60 -11.72
C ASP A 48 7.12 9.12 -13.17
N LYS A 49 7.46 10.41 -13.37
CA LYS A 49 7.48 11.02 -14.71
C LYS A 49 8.55 10.39 -15.58
N THR A 50 9.77 10.22 -15.06
CA THR A 50 10.87 9.57 -15.79
C THR A 50 10.49 8.15 -16.16
N ILE A 51 9.97 7.36 -15.21
CA ILE A 51 9.48 5.99 -15.43
C ILE A 51 8.42 5.97 -16.54
N GLY A 52 7.43 6.86 -16.46
CA GLY A 52 6.37 6.96 -17.45
C GLY A 52 6.88 7.30 -18.85
N GLN A 53 7.85 8.22 -18.93
CA GLN A 53 8.46 8.64 -20.20
C GLN A 53 9.27 7.51 -20.84
N ASP A 54 10.13 6.84 -20.07
CA ASP A 54 10.94 5.73 -20.55
C ASP A 54 10.05 4.57 -21.05
N MET A 55 9.01 4.22 -20.27
CA MET A 55 8.06 3.18 -20.67
C MET A 55 7.29 3.55 -21.93
N ALA A 56 6.85 4.80 -22.07
CA ALA A 56 6.14 5.27 -23.25
C ALA A 56 7.03 5.22 -24.49
N TYR A 57 8.28 5.68 -24.37
CA TYR A 57 9.27 5.61 -25.44
C TYR A 57 9.49 4.15 -25.88
N GLU A 58 9.74 3.26 -24.94
CA GLU A 58 10.02 1.86 -25.22
C GLU A 58 8.82 1.09 -25.80
N ALA A 59 7.59 1.46 -25.42
CA ALA A 59 6.38 0.91 -26.02
C ALA A 59 6.27 1.32 -27.50
N ILE A 60 6.40 2.62 -27.79
CA ILE A 60 6.31 3.14 -29.16
C ILE A 60 7.45 2.61 -30.02
N ARG A 61 8.69 2.59 -29.50
CA ARG A 61 9.86 2.08 -30.22
C ARG A 61 9.63 0.64 -30.70
N ARG A 62 9.12 -0.25 -29.83
CA ARG A 62 8.81 -1.64 -30.18
C ARG A 62 7.71 -1.73 -31.24
N LEU A 63 6.60 -0.99 -31.04
CA LEU A 63 5.49 -0.97 -32.00
C LEU A 63 5.90 -0.51 -33.39
N VAL A 64 6.79 0.48 -33.48
CA VAL A 64 7.22 1.06 -34.76
C VAL A 64 8.33 0.23 -35.42
N LYS A 65 9.29 -0.28 -34.63
CA LYS A 65 10.50 -0.93 -35.18
C LYS A 65 10.34 -2.44 -35.37
N GLU A 66 9.53 -3.09 -34.54
CA GLU A 66 9.39 -4.55 -34.53
C GLU A 66 7.92 -4.98 -34.35
N PRO A 67 6.96 -4.46 -35.16
CA PRO A 67 5.53 -4.69 -34.96
C PRO A 67 5.15 -6.18 -34.94
N GLU A 68 5.76 -6.98 -35.83
CA GLU A 68 5.50 -8.43 -35.94
C GLU A 68 5.94 -9.23 -34.71
N ARG A 69 6.80 -8.65 -33.86
CA ARG A 69 7.28 -9.25 -32.62
C ARG A 69 6.46 -8.83 -31.40
N VAL A 70 5.57 -7.85 -31.55
CA VAL A 70 4.72 -7.38 -30.46
C VAL A 70 3.56 -8.34 -30.27
N VAL A 71 3.78 -9.35 -29.42
CA VAL A 71 2.69 -10.02 -28.72
C VAL A 71 2.25 -9.12 -27.57
N GLY A 72 0.97 -9.11 -27.21
CA GLY A 72 0.49 -8.34 -26.05
C GLY A 72 1.44 -8.55 -24.85
N CYS A 73 2.03 -7.47 -24.35
CA CYS A 73 3.11 -7.51 -23.35
C CYS A 73 2.97 -6.41 -22.29
N MET A 74 3.59 -6.65 -21.14
CA MET A 74 3.81 -5.68 -20.07
C MET A 74 5.26 -5.23 -20.09
N LEU A 75 5.51 -3.92 -20.03
CA LEU A 75 6.85 -3.39 -19.85
C LEU A 75 7.17 -3.31 -18.36
N ALA A 76 8.37 -3.74 -17.98
CA ALA A 76 8.83 -3.71 -16.59
C ALA A 76 10.33 -3.35 -16.53
N TYR A 77 10.74 -2.72 -15.43
CA TYR A 77 12.16 -2.57 -15.12
C TYR A 77 12.71 -3.87 -14.52
N ARG A 78 13.81 -4.37 -15.07
CA ARG A 78 14.56 -5.53 -14.55
C ARG A 78 15.81 -5.13 -13.74
N GLY A 79 15.96 -3.84 -13.45
CA GLY A 79 17.13 -3.23 -12.84
C GLY A 79 17.29 -1.77 -13.27
N PRO A 80 18.38 -1.08 -12.86
CA PRO A 80 18.62 0.31 -13.24
C PRO A 80 18.70 0.45 -14.77
N GLY A 81 17.76 1.18 -15.36
CA GLY A 81 17.77 1.53 -16.79
C GLY A 81 17.44 0.40 -17.78
N ALA A 82 17.14 -0.81 -17.32
CA ALA A 82 16.81 -1.94 -18.20
C ALA A 82 15.30 -2.20 -18.24
N ILE A 83 14.66 -1.90 -19.38
CA ILE A 83 13.24 -2.18 -19.64
C ILE A 83 13.08 -3.46 -20.46
N GLU A 84 12.41 -4.45 -19.86
CA GLU A 84 12.06 -5.70 -20.52
C GLU A 84 10.58 -5.78 -20.87
N ALA A 85 10.27 -6.55 -21.92
CA ALA A 85 8.90 -6.86 -22.31
C ALA A 85 8.56 -8.28 -21.84
N ILE A 86 7.55 -8.39 -20.97
CA ILE A 86 7.04 -9.64 -20.45
C ILE A 86 5.76 -9.97 -21.23
N PRO A 87 5.67 -11.10 -21.95
CA PRO A 87 4.44 -11.48 -22.63
C PRO A 87 3.27 -11.58 -21.65
N LEU A 88 2.10 -11.04 -21.99
CA LEU A 88 0.95 -11.00 -21.07
C LEU A 88 0.50 -12.40 -20.63
N HIS A 89 0.63 -13.41 -21.50
CA HIS A 89 0.32 -14.80 -21.15
C HIS A 89 1.30 -15.40 -20.13
N ALA A 90 2.49 -14.81 -19.97
CA ALA A 90 3.48 -15.21 -18.97
C ALA A 90 3.35 -14.39 -17.67
N VAL A 91 2.48 -13.37 -17.64
CA VAL A 91 2.19 -12.62 -16.41
C VAL A 91 1.25 -13.46 -15.55
N ALA A 92 1.83 -14.15 -14.57
CA ALA A 92 1.08 -14.88 -13.57
C ALA A 92 0.93 -14.04 -12.29
N PRO A 93 -0.20 -14.17 -11.55
CA PRO A 93 -0.29 -13.66 -10.20
C PRO A 93 0.85 -14.23 -9.37
N LYS A 94 1.73 -13.36 -8.89
CA LYS A 94 2.82 -13.78 -8.03
C LYS A 94 2.23 -14.17 -6.67
N GLN A 95 2.49 -15.40 -6.22
CA GLN A 95 2.22 -15.77 -4.83
C GLN A 95 3.09 -14.90 -3.93
N PHE A 96 2.54 -14.46 -2.81
CA PHE A 96 3.30 -13.64 -1.87
C PHE A 96 4.50 -14.43 -1.36
N ASP A 97 5.68 -13.82 -1.45
CA ASP A 97 6.96 -14.42 -1.09
C ASP A 97 7.65 -13.51 -0.07
N TRP A 98 7.82 -14.05 1.14
CA TRP A 98 8.42 -13.33 2.27
C TRP A 98 9.88 -12.96 2.02
N GLU A 99 10.65 -13.83 1.36
CA GLU A 99 12.06 -13.56 1.08
C GLU A 99 12.19 -12.44 0.05
N ILE A 100 11.38 -12.47 -1.00
CA ILE A 100 11.41 -11.41 -2.01
C ILE A 100 10.92 -10.09 -1.43
N PHE A 101 9.87 -10.11 -0.60
CA PHE A 101 9.42 -8.93 0.13
C PHE A 101 10.55 -8.35 1.01
N ALA A 102 11.21 -9.17 1.82
CA ALA A 102 12.31 -8.73 2.67
C ALA A 102 13.47 -8.10 1.86
N ARG A 103 13.84 -8.72 0.74
CA ARG A 103 14.86 -8.21 -0.20
C ARG A 103 14.46 -6.87 -0.82
N MET A 104 13.20 -6.71 -1.23
CA MET A 104 12.69 -5.44 -1.78
C MET A 104 12.70 -4.30 -0.75
N HIS A 105 12.62 -4.64 0.54
CA HIS A 105 12.61 -3.68 1.65
C HIS A 105 13.96 -3.57 2.38
N GLY A 106 15.05 -4.04 1.76
CA GLY A 106 16.42 -3.89 2.28
C GLY A 106 16.68 -4.63 3.60
N SER A 107 15.82 -5.58 3.97
CA SER A 107 16.02 -6.44 5.14
C SER A 107 16.76 -7.68 4.69
N GLU A 108 18.09 -7.61 4.58
CA GLU A 108 18.88 -8.84 4.47
C GLU A 108 18.72 -9.60 5.80
N LEU A 109 17.96 -10.70 5.76
CA LEU A 109 17.89 -11.67 6.85
C LEU A 109 19.24 -12.39 6.91
N SER A 110 20.17 -11.79 7.66
CA SER A 110 21.36 -12.46 8.20
C SER A 110 20.98 -13.50 9.24
#